data_AF-A0A924LZ96-F1
#
_entry.id   AF-A0A924LZ96-F1
#
_cell.length_a   1.000
_cell.length_b   1.000
_cell.length_c   1.000
_cell.angle_alpha   90.00
_cell.angle_beta   90.00
_cell.angle_gamma   90.00
#
_symmetry.space_group_name_H-M   'P 1'
#
loop_
_entity.id
_entity.type
_entity.pdbx_description
1 polymer ?
#
loop_
_entity_poly.entity_id
_entity_poly.type
_entity_poly.pdbx_seq_one_letter_code
_entity_poly.pdbx_strand_id
1 'polypeptide(L)'
;MPTLTRKNPRSVDEAIAWARNQVNNPSKSWDNLCLSFVAHAYGWSGSGVNYAIDHYKNAPATARHDGDTTPPPGALVYWDTGKRAGHVALYLGNGMIASNDVNRQGKIDIVPMSDISKKWGAKYLGWQAPNFPAGG
;
A
#
# COMPACT_ATOMS: atom_id res chain seq x y z
N MET A 1 -3.94 6.01 25.18
CA MET A 1 -5.26 5.46 24.82
C MET A 1 -5.02 4.19 24.02
N PRO A 2 -5.72 3.08 24.27
CA PRO A 2 -5.53 1.87 23.47
C PRO A 2 -6.14 2.10 22.09
N THR A 3 -5.30 2.07 21.05
CA THR A 3 -5.73 2.19 19.65
C THR A 3 -6.52 0.92 19.32
N LEU A 4 -7.85 1.00 19.27
CA LEU A 4 -8.67 -0.10 18.78
C LEU A 4 -8.28 -0.34 17.32
N THR A 5 -7.58 -1.45 17.06
CA THR A 5 -7.31 -1.91 15.69
C THR A 5 -8.65 -2.23 15.05
N ARG A 6 -9.11 -1.36 14.16
CA ARG A 6 -10.34 -1.58 13.40
C ARG A 6 -10.10 -2.71 12.41
N LYS A 7 -10.91 -3.76 12.50
CA LYS A 7 -10.82 -4.89 11.56
C LYS A 7 -11.18 -4.43 10.15
N ASN A 8 -10.38 -4.83 9.16
CA ASN A 8 -10.67 -4.55 7.75
C ASN A 8 -11.91 -5.32 7.28
N PRO A 9 -12.73 -4.74 6.37
CA PRO A 9 -13.86 -5.42 5.74
C PRO A 9 -13.46 -6.66 4.95
N ARG A 10 -12.32 -6.63 4.24
CA ARG A 10 -11.75 -7.79 3.56
C ARG A 10 -10.60 -8.38 4.36
N SER A 11 -10.51 -9.72 4.32
CA SER A 11 -9.33 -10.46 4.72
C SER A 11 -8.13 -10.17 3.80
N VAL A 12 -6.95 -10.63 4.20
CA VAL A 12 -5.72 -10.50 3.39
C VAL A 12 -5.88 -11.17 2.03
N ASP A 13 -6.42 -12.39 1.99
CA ASP A 13 -6.58 -13.17 0.76
C ASP A 13 -7.61 -12.54 -0.19
N GLU A 14 -8.67 -11.94 0.35
CA GLU A 14 -9.64 -11.19 -0.43
C GLU A 14 -9.04 -9.87 -0.98
N ALA A 15 -8.21 -9.17 -0.19
CA ALA A 15 -7.56 -7.93 -0.60
C ALA A 15 -6.51 -8.17 -1.71
N ILE A 16 -5.55 -9.06 -1.44
CA ILE A 16 -5.22 -10.20 -2.30
C ILE A 16 -5.78 -10.23 -3.73
N ALA A 17 -6.81 -11.06 -3.86
CA ALA A 17 -7.54 -11.34 -5.07
C ALA A 17 -8.11 -10.07 -5.72
N TRP A 18 -8.65 -9.14 -4.92
CA TRP A 18 -9.20 -7.90 -5.44
C TRP A 18 -8.14 -7.05 -6.14
N ALA A 19 -6.96 -6.89 -5.53
CA ALA A 19 -5.85 -6.13 -6.11
C ALA A 19 -5.36 -6.77 -7.42
N ARG A 20 -5.30 -8.10 -7.48
CA ARG A 20 -4.98 -8.82 -8.73
C ARG A 20 -6.03 -8.58 -9.81
N ASN A 21 -7.31 -8.55 -9.45
CA ASN A 21 -8.39 -8.26 -10.39
C ASN A 21 -8.30 -6.83 -10.97
N GLN A 22 -7.81 -5.85 -10.22
CA GLN A 22 -7.64 -4.46 -10.70
C GLN A 22 -6.62 -4.29 -11.83
N VAL A 23 -5.77 -5.29 -12.09
CA VAL A 23 -4.84 -5.28 -13.24
C VAL A 23 -5.60 -5.36 -14.56
N ASN A 24 -6.64 -6.20 -14.63
CA ASN A 24 -7.41 -6.48 -15.84
C ASN A 24 -8.77 -5.78 -15.85
N ASN A 25 -9.37 -5.58 -14.68
CA ASN A 25 -10.70 -5.01 -14.51
C ASN A 25 -10.64 -3.80 -13.55
N PRO A 26 -9.98 -2.68 -13.92
CA PRO A 26 -9.82 -1.54 -13.05
C PRO A 26 -11.18 -0.93 -12.72
N SER A 27 -11.46 -0.68 -11.43
CA SER A 27 -12.73 -0.06 -11.02
C SER A 27 -12.77 1.45 -11.32
N LYS A 28 -11.59 2.07 -11.43
CA LYS A 28 -11.36 3.47 -11.82
C LYS A 28 -9.89 3.66 -12.19
N SER A 29 -9.54 4.86 -12.63
CA SER A 29 -8.13 5.30 -12.68
C SER A 29 -7.60 5.47 -11.26
N TRP A 30 -6.42 4.90 -11.00
CA TRP A 30 -5.71 4.98 -9.72
C TRP A 30 -4.54 5.97 -9.76
N ASP A 31 -4.54 6.92 -10.70
CA ASP A 31 -3.46 7.90 -10.86
C ASP A 31 -3.28 8.71 -9.58
N ASN A 32 -2.08 8.68 -9.00
CA ASN A 32 -1.75 9.32 -7.72
C ASN A 32 -2.62 8.89 -6.51
N LEU A 33 -3.31 7.75 -6.60
CA LEU A 33 -4.24 7.25 -5.58
C LEU A 33 -3.70 6.00 -4.85
N CYS A 34 -2.38 5.87 -4.69
CA CYS A 34 -1.72 4.70 -4.10
C CYS A 34 -2.29 4.29 -2.74
N LEU A 35 -2.47 5.25 -1.83
CA LEU A 35 -3.01 5.01 -0.49
C LEU A 35 -4.51 4.67 -0.53
N SER A 36 -5.26 5.32 -1.43
CA SER A 36 -6.67 5.02 -1.64
C SER A 36 -6.85 3.60 -2.20
N PHE A 37 -6.00 3.19 -3.15
CA PHE A 37 -6.02 1.86 -3.73
C PHE A 37 -5.85 0.76 -2.69
N VAL A 38 -4.83 0.87 -1.83
CA VAL A 38 -4.62 -0.17 -0.79
C VAL A 38 -5.75 -0.18 0.25
N ALA A 39 -6.34 0.97 0.58
CA ALA A 39 -7.53 1.01 1.44
C ALA A 39 -8.75 0.32 0.77
N HIS A 40 -8.96 0.58 -0.53
CA HIS A 40 -10.01 -0.08 -1.31
C HIS A 40 -9.77 -1.57 -1.47
N ALA A 41 -8.52 -2.03 -1.54
CA ALA A 41 -8.21 -3.45 -1.54
C ALA A 41 -8.73 -4.13 -0.28
N TYR A 42 -8.60 -3.46 0.88
CA TYR A 42 -9.16 -3.92 2.15
C TYR A 42 -10.65 -3.64 2.36
N GLY A 43 -11.33 -3.06 1.36
CA GLY A 43 -12.78 -2.85 1.35
C GLY A 43 -13.24 -1.52 1.95
N TRP A 44 -12.33 -0.60 2.22
CA TRP A 44 -12.65 0.78 2.62
C TRP A 44 -12.95 1.65 1.39
N SER A 45 -13.69 2.75 1.57
CA SER A 45 -13.86 3.77 0.51
C SER A 45 -12.71 4.80 0.52
N GLY A 46 -11.93 4.84 1.60
CA GLY A 46 -10.68 5.60 1.69
C GLY A 46 -9.86 5.20 2.92
N SER A 47 -8.60 5.65 2.98
CA SER A 47 -7.70 5.43 4.11
C SER A 47 -7.96 6.34 5.31
N GLY A 48 -8.70 7.44 5.10
CA GLY A 48 -8.86 8.53 6.07
C GLY A 48 -7.62 9.41 6.28
N VAL A 49 -6.56 9.19 5.49
CA VAL A 49 -5.31 9.96 5.54
C VAL A 49 -4.92 10.37 4.13
N ASN A 50 -4.48 11.62 3.95
CA ASN A 50 -4.23 12.18 2.63
C ASN A 50 -2.94 11.66 1.96
N TYR A 51 -1.92 11.31 2.74
CA TYR A 51 -0.60 10.98 2.22
C TYR A 51 -0.09 9.64 2.75
N ALA A 52 0.53 8.85 1.87
CA ALA A 52 1.11 7.54 2.23
C ALA A 52 2.20 7.70 3.29
N ILE A 53 3.04 8.74 3.19
CA ILE A 53 4.09 9.00 4.17
C ILE A 53 3.53 9.34 5.55
N ASP A 54 2.38 10.01 5.62
CA ASP A 54 1.72 10.35 6.89
C ASP A 54 1.12 9.10 7.52
N HIS A 55 0.49 8.24 6.70
CA HIS A 55 0.01 6.94 7.15
C HIS A 55 1.15 6.12 7.77
N TYR A 56 2.32 6.11 7.13
CA TYR A 56 3.49 5.42 7.66
C TYR A 56 3.99 6.05 8.97
N LYS A 57 4.25 7.36 8.98
CA LYS A 57 4.89 8.06 10.10
C LYS A 57 4.00 8.15 11.34
N ASN A 58 2.68 8.26 11.16
CA ASN A 58 1.72 8.35 12.27
C ASN A 58 1.54 7.01 13.00
N ALA A 59 1.95 5.89 12.41
CA ALA A 59 1.95 4.62 13.11
C ALA A 59 3.00 4.61 14.23
N PRO A 60 2.75 3.87 15.34
CA PRO A 60 3.76 3.64 16.37
C PRO A 60 5.05 3.07 15.78
N ALA A 61 6.20 3.45 16.33
CA ALA A 61 7.51 2.96 15.86
C ALA A 61 7.59 1.42 15.80
N THR A 62 6.94 0.73 16.75
CA THR A 62 6.89 -0.74 16.80
C THR A 62 6.07 -1.38 15.68
N ALA A 63 5.23 -0.61 14.97
CA ALA A 63 4.46 -1.07 13.82
C ALA A 63 5.09 -0.67 12.48
N ARG A 64 6.10 0.22 12.52
CA ARG A 64 6.89 0.64 11.36
C ARG A 64 8.09 -0.31 11.28
N HIS A 65 7.95 -1.37 10.50
CA HIS A 65 9.03 -2.34 10.28
C HIS A 65 10.11 -1.71 9.39
N ASP A 66 10.80 -0.71 9.94
CA ASP A 66 11.74 0.17 9.25
C ASP A 66 12.92 -0.64 8.67
N GLY A 67 13.14 -0.52 7.36
CA GLY A 67 14.22 -1.19 6.63
C GLY A 67 14.05 -2.70 6.42
N ASP A 68 13.07 -3.34 7.06
CA ASP A 68 12.80 -4.76 6.89
C ASP A 68 12.24 -5.05 5.49
N THR A 69 12.92 -5.90 4.73
CA THR A 69 12.56 -6.25 3.34
C THR A 69 11.81 -7.59 3.22
N THR A 70 11.36 -8.15 4.35
CA THR A 70 10.64 -9.43 4.43
C THR A 70 9.17 -9.27 4.89
N PRO A 71 8.36 -8.42 4.23
CA PRO A 71 6.97 -8.25 4.60
C PRO A 71 6.14 -9.54 4.40
N PRO A 72 5.16 -9.81 5.26
CA PRO A 72 4.19 -10.88 5.01
C PRO A 72 3.21 -10.49 3.89
N PRO A 73 2.62 -11.45 3.14
CA PRO A 73 1.53 -11.18 2.21
C PRO A 73 0.42 -10.34 2.86
N GLY A 74 -0.06 -9.33 2.14
CA GLY A 74 -1.07 -8.38 2.62
C GLY A 74 -0.50 -7.13 3.30
N ALA A 75 0.79 -7.11 3.64
CA ALA A 75 1.40 -5.92 4.22
C ALA A 75 1.34 -4.71 3.28
N LEU A 76 1.31 -3.52 3.88
CA LEU A 76 1.49 -2.26 3.19
C LEU A 76 2.98 -1.92 3.21
N VAL A 77 3.56 -1.74 2.03
CA VAL A 77 4.99 -1.44 1.86
C VAL A 77 5.14 0.00 1.41
N TYR A 78 6.12 0.72 1.96
CA TYR A 78 6.22 2.18 1.83
C TYR A 78 7.57 2.63 1.28
N TRP A 79 7.53 3.72 0.51
CA TRP A 79 8.71 4.40 -0.01
C TRP A 79 8.62 5.91 0.18
N ASP A 80 9.78 6.51 0.36
CA ASP A 80 9.98 7.93 0.15
C ASP A 80 10.42 8.16 -1.30
N THR A 81 9.57 8.85 -2.05
CA THR A 81 9.79 9.20 -3.47
C THR A 81 10.41 10.59 -3.65
N GLY A 82 10.74 11.28 -2.55
CA GLY A 82 11.10 12.71 -2.55
C GLY A 82 9.91 13.66 -2.74
N LYS A 83 8.69 13.11 -2.95
CA LYS A 83 7.44 13.87 -3.05
C LYS A 83 6.67 13.82 -1.72
N ARG A 84 5.88 14.86 -1.43
CA ARG A 84 5.09 14.97 -0.18
C ARG A 84 4.19 13.76 0.11
N ALA A 85 3.66 13.11 -0.93
CA ALA A 85 2.79 11.97 -0.77
C ALA A 85 3.53 10.70 -0.30
N GLY A 86 4.79 10.52 -0.70
CA GLY A 86 5.47 9.22 -0.65
C GLY A 86 4.83 8.22 -1.62
N HIS A 87 5.03 6.93 -1.37
CA HIS A 87 4.34 5.86 -2.08
C HIS A 87 4.03 4.68 -1.17
N VAL A 88 2.91 4.00 -1.44
CA VAL A 88 2.51 2.76 -0.77
C VAL A 88 1.99 1.75 -1.78
N ALA A 89 2.27 0.48 -1.56
CA ALA A 89 1.74 -0.62 -2.36
C ALA A 89 1.29 -1.78 -1.48
N LEU A 90 0.45 -2.66 -2.04
CA LEU A 90 0.04 -3.90 -1.39
C LEU A 90 1.02 -5.02 -1.72
N TYR A 91 1.64 -5.62 -0.71
CA TYR A 91 2.52 -6.76 -0.90
C TYR A 91 1.71 -8.05 -1.12
N LEU A 92 2.05 -8.80 -2.17
CA LEU A 92 1.31 -9.98 -2.60
C LEU A 92 2.00 -11.30 -2.23
N GLY A 93 3.18 -11.25 -1.62
CA GLY A 93 4.07 -12.39 -1.43
C GLY A 93 5.15 -12.50 -2.53
N ASN A 94 6.19 -13.28 -2.25
CA ASN A 94 7.26 -13.64 -3.19
C ASN A 94 7.96 -12.42 -3.85
N GLY A 95 8.10 -11.33 -3.11
CA GLY A 95 8.74 -10.10 -3.60
C GLY A 95 7.87 -9.26 -4.54
N MET A 96 6.60 -9.64 -4.76
CA MET A 96 5.70 -8.96 -5.68
C MET A 96 4.74 -8.01 -4.95
N ILE A 97 4.42 -6.89 -5.60
CA ILE A 97 3.48 -5.88 -5.12
C ILE A 97 2.40 -5.61 -6.17
N ALA A 98 1.21 -5.21 -5.74
CA ALA A 98 0.25 -4.49 -6.58
C ALA A 98 0.38 -2.99 -6.31
N SER A 99 0.73 -2.23 -7.35
CA SER A 99 0.99 -0.79 -7.25
C SER A 99 0.42 -0.06 -8.45
N ASN A 100 -0.08 1.15 -8.24
CA ASN A 100 -0.39 2.07 -9.32
C ASN A 100 0.89 2.69 -9.92
N ASP A 101 0.76 3.19 -11.15
CA ASP A 101 1.68 4.13 -11.81
C ASP A 101 3.11 3.63 -12.06
N VAL A 102 3.36 2.32 -11.95
CA VAL A 102 4.72 1.75 -12.13
C VAL A 102 5.13 1.67 -13.58
N ASN A 103 4.34 0.98 -14.40
CA ASN A 103 4.57 0.85 -15.84
C ASN A 103 3.51 1.60 -16.64
N ARG A 104 2.29 1.69 -16.10
CA ARG A 104 1.13 2.29 -16.77
C ARG A 104 0.47 3.29 -15.83
N GLN A 105 0.45 4.56 -16.26
CA GLN A 105 -0.21 5.62 -15.51
C GLN A 105 -1.71 5.30 -15.31
N GLY A 106 -2.20 5.52 -14.10
CA GLY A 106 -3.57 5.27 -13.66
C GLY A 106 -3.94 3.80 -13.49
N LYS A 107 -3.05 2.85 -13.78
CA LYS A 107 -3.34 1.41 -13.75
C LYS A 107 -2.56 0.71 -12.66
N ILE A 108 -3.10 -0.43 -12.22
CA ILE A 108 -2.44 -1.32 -11.28
C ILE A 108 -1.54 -2.29 -12.05
N ASP A 109 -0.28 -2.34 -11.66
CA ASP A 109 0.72 -3.27 -12.15
C ASP A 109 1.15 -4.22 -11.01
N ILE A 110 1.34 -5.49 -11.36
CA ILE A 110 1.97 -6.48 -10.47
C ILE A 110 3.43 -6.58 -10.85
N VAL A 111 4.30 -6.08 -9.99
CA VAL A 111 5.74 -5.91 -10.25
C VAL A 111 6.56 -6.30 -9.02
N PRO A 112 7.86 -6.58 -9.19
CA PRO A 112 8.75 -6.73 -8.05
C PRO A 112 8.77 -5.46 -7.20
N MET A 113 8.81 -5.60 -5.88
CA MET A 113 8.94 -4.48 -4.94
C MET A 113 10.16 -3.60 -5.27
N SER A 114 11.24 -4.20 -5.77
CA SER A 114 12.46 -3.50 -6.17
C SER A 114 12.26 -2.51 -7.33
N ASP A 115 11.22 -2.67 -8.15
CA ASP A 115 10.98 -1.82 -9.31
C ASP A 115 10.69 -0.37 -8.91
N ILE A 116 10.00 -0.15 -7.80
CA ILE A 116 9.71 1.19 -7.29
C ILE A 116 11.03 1.95 -7.03
N SER A 117 11.96 1.32 -6.32
CA SER A 117 13.26 1.91 -6.04
C SER A 117 14.13 2.07 -7.30
N LYS A 118 14.15 1.06 -8.18
CA LYS A 118 14.99 1.07 -9.38
C LYS A 118 14.52 2.07 -10.44
N LYS A 119 13.21 2.18 -10.66
CA LYS A 119 12.62 3.03 -11.71
C LYS A 119 12.45 4.47 -11.27
N TRP A 120 12.12 4.70 -9.99
CA TRP A 120 11.78 6.04 -9.51
C TRP A 120 12.88 6.67 -8.64
N GLY A 121 13.96 5.93 -8.33
CA GLY A 121 14.97 6.37 -7.36
C GLY A 121 14.42 6.48 -5.93
N ALA A 122 13.30 5.81 -5.64
CA ALA A 122 12.61 5.92 -4.36
C ALA A 122 13.31 5.11 -3.27
N LYS A 123 13.43 5.70 -2.07
CA LYS A 123 14.01 5.03 -0.90
C LYS A 123 12.95 4.17 -0.21
N TYR A 124 13.20 2.88 -0.12
CA TYR A 124 12.35 1.99 0.67
C TYR A 124 12.41 2.37 2.16
N LEU A 125 11.24 2.44 2.81
CA LEU A 125 11.12 2.82 4.21
C LEU A 125 10.93 1.60 5.11
N GLY A 126 10.04 0.70 4.72
CA GLY A 126 9.63 -0.43 5.55
C GLY A 126 8.20 -0.84 5.23
N TRP A 127 7.63 -1.66 6.10
CA TRP A 127 6.25 -2.15 5.95
C TRP A 127 5.43 -2.00 7.23
N GLN A 128 4.12 -2.08 7.07
CA GLN A 128 3.15 -2.12 8.16
C GLN A 128 2.11 -3.20 7.89
N ALA A 129 1.58 -3.79 8.96
CA ALA A 129 0.34 -4.56 8.86
C ALA A 129 -0.77 -3.66 8.25
N PRO A 130 -1.73 -4.24 7.50
CA PRO A 130 -2.78 -3.47 6.83
C PRO A 130 -3.78 -2.91 7.85
N ASN A 131 -3.46 -1.78 8.46
CA ASN A 131 -4.29 -1.14 9.47
C ASN A 131 -4.74 0.24 8.98
N PHE A 132 -6.05 0.45 8.90
CA PHE A 132 -6.67 1.70 8.49
C PHE A 132 -7.55 2.24 9.61
N PRO A 133 -6.97 2.83 10.67
CA PRO A 133 -7.75 3.28 11.84
C PRO A 133 -8.75 4.40 11.48
N ALA A 134 -8.43 5.23 10.49
CA ALA A 134 -9.30 6.28 9.96
C ALA A 134 -10.06 5.85 8.69
N GLY A 135 -10.02 4.57 8.31
CA GLY A 135 -10.69 4.07 7.13
C GLY A 135 -12.20 4.27 7.20
N GLY A 136 -12.82 4.66 6.09
CA GLY A 136 -14.24 4.97 5.98
C GLY A 136 -14.76 4.63 4.61
#